data_AF-A0A1S3QD72-F1
#
_entry.id   AF-A0A1S3QD72-F1
#
_cell.length_a   1.000
_cell.length_b   1.000
_cell.length_c   1.000
_cell.angle_alpha   90.00
_cell.angle_beta   90.00
_cell.angle_gamma   90.00
#
_symmetry.space_group_name_H-M   'P 1'
#
loop_
_entity.id
_entity.type
_entity.pdbx_description
1 polymer ?
#
loop_
_entity_poly.entity_id
_entity_poly.type
_entity_poly.pdbx_seq_one_letter_code
_entity_poly.pdbx_strand_id
1 'polypeptide(L)'
;MYIPSCDEDGYYRQLQCDQSMGECWCVDQHGGEIMGSRIHGKPDCDELVGYSGDFGSGVGWEDEEEKEVEENGEEEEEEEEGEADDGGYIW
;
A
#
# COMPACT_ATOMS: atom_id res chain seq x y z
N MET A 1 -13.15 -20.37 -20.73
CA MET A 1 -14.34 -19.60 -20.34
C MET A 1 -14.25 -19.44 -18.85
N TYR A 2 -13.85 -18.24 -18.47
CA TYR A 2 -13.78 -17.79 -17.10
C TYR A 2 -15.16 -17.32 -16.67
N ILE A 3 -15.60 -17.75 -15.50
CA ILE A 3 -16.76 -17.21 -14.80
C ILE A 3 -16.27 -16.89 -13.39
N PRO A 4 -16.38 -15.63 -12.92
CA PRO A 4 -15.98 -15.29 -11.57
C PRO A 4 -16.83 -16.05 -10.54
N SER A 5 -16.20 -16.60 -9.50
CA SER A 5 -16.91 -17.24 -8.39
C SER A 5 -16.92 -16.26 -7.23
N CYS A 6 -18.10 -15.99 -6.69
CA CYS A 6 -18.29 -15.01 -5.62
C CYS A 6 -18.98 -15.64 -4.42
N ASP A 7 -18.63 -15.16 -3.23
CA ASP A 7 -19.26 -15.54 -1.96
C ASP A 7 -20.54 -14.75 -1.68
N GLU A 8 -21.22 -15.06 -0.58
CA GLU A 8 -22.57 -14.54 -0.28
C GLU A 8 -22.58 -13.01 -0.08
N ASP A 9 -21.48 -12.44 0.40
CA ASP A 9 -21.24 -10.99 0.52
C ASP A 9 -20.89 -10.30 -0.83
N GLY A 10 -20.69 -11.07 -1.91
CA GLY A 10 -20.39 -10.56 -3.25
C GLY A 10 -18.90 -10.36 -3.58
N TYR A 11 -17.99 -10.63 -2.64
CA TYR A 11 -16.54 -10.67 -2.90
C TYR A 11 -16.14 -11.84 -3.80
N TYR A 12 -14.97 -11.76 -4.42
CA TYR A 12 -14.39 -12.87 -5.19
C TYR A 12 -13.89 -13.97 -4.23
N ARG A 13 -14.19 -15.23 -4.57
CA ARG A 13 -13.62 -16.40 -3.88
C ARG A 13 -12.13 -16.46 -4.07
N GLN A 14 -11.40 -16.83 -3.02
CA GLN A 14 -9.94 -17.04 -3.06
C GLN A 14 -9.48 -17.98 -4.18
N LEU A 15 -10.31 -18.94 -4.61
CA LEU A 15 -10.00 -19.92 -5.66
C LEU A 15 -10.81 -19.64 -6.93
N GLN A 16 -10.10 -19.33 -8.02
CA GLN A 16 -10.65 -19.01 -9.33
C GLN A 16 -10.17 -19.97 -10.41
N CYS A 17 -11.00 -20.28 -11.41
CA CYS A 17 -10.71 -21.30 -12.44
C CYS A 17 -11.27 -20.93 -13.83
N ASP A 18 -10.48 -21.13 -14.90
CA ASP A 18 -10.98 -21.11 -16.29
C ASP A 18 -11.22 -22.54 -16.79
N GLN A 19 -12.49 -22.87 -17.03
CA GLN A 19 -12.95 -24.21 -17.42
C GLN A 19 -12.57 -24.62 -18.86
N SER A 20 -11.99 -23.72 -19.66
CA SER A 20 -11.47 -24.00 -21.02
C SER A 20 -9.95 -24.13 -21.07
N MET A 21 -9.23 -23.63 -20.06
CA MET A 21 -7.79 -23.86 -19.93
C MET A 21 -7.51 -25.06 -19.00
N GLY A 22 -8.41 -25.34 -18.05
CA GLY A 22 -8.18 -26.35 -17.01
C GLY A 22 -7.24 -25.84 -15.91
N GLU A 23 -7.08 -24.53 -15.83
CA GLU A 23 -6.22 -23.83 -14.88
C GLU A 23 -7.07 -23.20 -13.77
N CYS A 24 -6.54 -23.24 -12.55
CA CYS A 24 -7.03 -22.47 -11.43
C CYS A 24 -5.89 -21.67 -10.80
N TRP A 25 -6.22 -20.53 -10.22
CA TRP A 25 -5.32 -19.59 -9.55
C TRP A 25 -5.98 -19.05 -8.30
N CYS A 26 -5.18 -18.44 -7.43
CA CYS A 26 -5.66 -17.74 -6.26
C CYS A 26 -5.91 -16.26 -6.57
N VAL A 27 -6.94 -15.66 -5.96
CA VAL A 27 -7.21 -14.22 -6.02
C VAL A 27 -7.43 -13.63 -4.62
N ASP A 28 -7.17 -12.34 -4.48
CA ASP A 28 -7.66 -11.52 -3.38
C ASP A 28 -9.18 -11.26 -3.49
N GLN A 29 -9.83 -10.78 -2.41
CA GLN A 29 -11.28 -10.48 -2.34
C GLN A 29 -11.76 -9.53 -3.46
N HIS A 30 -10.86 -8.71 -4.01
CA HIS A 30 -11.09 -7.77 -5.10
C HIS A 30 -10.97 -8.40 -6.51
N GLY A 31 -10.63 -9.68 -6.60
CA GLY A 31 -10.45 -10.42 -7.86
C GLY A 31 -9.06 -10.32 -8.49
N GLY A 32 -8.07 -9.76 -7.78
CA GLY A 32 -6.69 -9.66 -8.26
C GLY A 32 -5.93 -10.99 -8.15
N GLU A 33 -5.37 -11.50 -9.25
CA GLU A 33 -4.60 -12.75 -9.31
C GLU A 33 -3.29 -12.69 -8.51
N ILE A 34 -3.11 -13.65 -7.60
CA ILE A 34 -1.88 -13.79 -6.82
C ILE A 34 -0.80 -14.40 -7.72
N MET A 35 0.25 -13.63 -7.97
CA MET A 35 1.37 -14.01 -8.85
C MET A 35 1.94 -15.40 -8.50
N GLY A 36 2.00 -16.28 -9.49
CA GLY A 36 2.55 -17.64 -9.34
C GLY A 36 1.60 -18.69 -8.77
N SER A 37 0.37 -18.33 -8.37
CA SER A 37 -0.64 -19.27 -7.86
C SER A 37 -1.35 -20.10 -8.95
N ARG A 38 -1.17 -19.73 -10.23
CA ARG A 38 -1.84 -20.32 -11.39
C ARG A 38 -1.27 -21.68 -11.76
N ILE A 39 -2.06 -22.74 -11.61
CA ILE A 39 -1.69 -24.13 -11.91
C ILE A 39 -2.79 -24.89 -12.65
N HIS A 40 -2.40 -25.94 -13.39
CA HIS A 40 -3.33 -26.94 -13.90
C HIS A 40 -3.72 -27.90 -12.77
N GLY A 41 -4.83 -27.60 -12.08
CA GLY A 41 -5.25 -28.31 -10.88
C GLY A 41 -6.06 -27.41 -9.94
N LYS A 42 -5.99 -27.67 -8.65
CA LYS A 42 -6.63 -26.86 -7.60
C LYS A 42 -5.54 -26.38 -6.64
N PRO A 43 -5.07 -25.11 -6.71
CA PRO A 43 -4.12 -24.58 -5.76
C PRO A 43 -4.75 -24.50 -4.36
N ASP A 44 -3.89 -24.51 -3.35
CA ASP A 44 -4.29 -24.06 -2.02
C ASP A 44 -4.10 -22.54 -1.94
N CYS A 45 -5.10 -21.85 -1.40
CA CYS A 45 -5.15 -20.40 -1.36
C CYS A 45 -5.35 -19.86 0.07
N ASP A 46 -5.48 -20.74 1.06
CA ASP A 46 -5.71 -20.36 2.46
C ASP A 46 -4.46 -19.65 3.03
N GLU A 47 -3.30 -20.27 2.82
CA GLU A 47 -1.97 -19.74 3.20
C GLU A 47 -1.58 -18.47 2.44
N LEU A 48 -2.15 -18.23 1.24
CA LEU A 48 -1.82 -17.10 0.38
C LEU A 48 -2.65 -15.83 0.64
N VAL A 49 -3.78 -15.90 1.33
CA VAL A 49 -4.50 -14.70 1.81
C VAL A 49 -3.97 -14.26 3.17
N GLY A 50 -3.40 -15.20 3.95
CA GLY A 50 -2.87 -15.00 5.30
C GLY A 50 -1.65 -14.08 5.44
N TYR A 51 -1.00 -13.62 4.35
CA TYR A 51 0.02 -12.56 4.45
C TYR A 51 -0.58 -11.15 4.61
N SER A 52 -1.91 -11.02 4.65
CA SER A 52 -2.63 -9.77 4.93
C SER A 52 -2.62 -9.40 6.42
N GLY A 53 -1.45 -9.07 6.95
CA GLY A 53 -1.24 -8.14 8.06
C GLY A 53 -2.00 -8.37 9.39
N ASP A 54 -1.56 -9.33 10.19
CA ASP A 54 -1.43 -9.10 11.64
C ASP A 54 -0.13 -9.68 12.19
N PHE A 55 0.87 -8.80 12.33
CA PHE A 55 1.90 -8.96 13.34
C PHE A 55 1.93 -7.67 14.16
N GLY A 56 1.16 -7.63 15.25
CA GLY A 56 1.15 -6.57 16.26
C GLY A 56 2.47 -6.37 17.03
N SER A 57 3.62 -6.47 16.36
CA SER A 57 4.93 -6.04 16.83
C SER A 57 5.02 -4.52 16.69
N GLY A 58 4.62 -3.80 17.74
CA GLY A 58 4.66 -2.34 17.74
C GLY A 58 6.05 -1.79 17.53
N VAL A 59 6.34 -1.31 16.31
CA VAL A 59 7.39 -0.32 16.08
C VAL A 59 6.87 1.02 16.58
N GLY A 60 7.66 1.67 17.44
CA GLY A 60 7.24 2.90 18.10
C GLY A 60 7.16 4.08 17.14
N TRP A 61 6.37 5.08 17.51
CA TRP A 61 6.62 6.44 17.07
C TRP A 61 7.87 6.91 17.82
N GLU A 62 9.03 6.72 17.20
CA GLU A 62 10.29 7.29 17.67
C GLU A 62 10.31 8.78 17.27
N ASP A 63 9.51 9.57 18.01
CA ASP A 63 9.62 11.03 18.07
C ASP A 63 10.96 11.40 18.75
N GLU A 64 12.07 11.26 18.01
CA GLU A 64 13.37 11.82 18.41
C GLU A 64 13.87 12.83 17.35
N GLU A 65 13.66 14.08 17.73
CA GLU A 65 14.25 15.32 17.21
C GLU A 65 15.80 15.30 17.30
N GLU A 66 16.46 16.35 16.79
CA GLU A 66 17.89 16.63 16.97
C GLU A 66 18.93 15.60 16.42
N LYS A 67 19.36 15.81 15.16
CA LYS A 67 20.77 15.56 14.79
C LYS A 67 21.28 16.57 13.77
N GLU A 68 21.65 17.75 14.26
CA GLU A 68 22.45 18.72 13.51
C GLU A 68 23.94 18.32 13.45
N VAL A 69 24.66 18.87 12.47
CA VAL A 69 26.05 19.39 12.48
C VAL A 69 26.48 19.66 11.03
N GLU A 70 26.76 20.92 10.72
CA GLU A 70 27.82 21.54 9.89
C GLU A 70 28.57 20.65 8.84
N GLU A 71 29.01 21.12 7.67
CA GLU A 71 29.56 22.46 7.37
C GLU A 71 29.65 22.68 5.83
N ASN A 72 29.19 23.81 5.28
CA ASN A 72 29.62 24.24 3.93
C ASN A 72 29.41 25.73 3.60
N GLY A 73 30.50 26.44 3.30
CA GLY A 73 30.56 27.49 2.27
C GLY A 73 29.97 28.88 2.56
N GLU A 74 30.85 29.89 2.57
CA GLU A 74 30.55 31.31 2.30
C GLU A 74 30.07 31.49 0.82
N GLU A 75 29.50 32.60 0.32
CA GLU A 75 29.94 34.01 0.30
C GLU A 75 28.76 35.02 0.11
N GLU A 76 29.07 36.34 0.04
CA GLU A 76 28.21 37.55 -0.12
C GLU A 76 27.56 37.69 -1.54
N GLU A 77 26.60 38.58 -1.89
CA GLU A 77 25.97 39.78 -1.28
C GLU A 77 24.54 39.46 -0.71
N GLU A 78 23.42 40.22 -0.64
CA GLU A 78 22.90 41.53 -1.14
C GLU A 78 21.76 42.02 -0.16
N GLU A 79 21.22 43.25 -0.29
CA GLU A 79 20.23 43.91 0.62
C GLU A 79 18.75 43.76 0.10
N GLU A 80 17.66 44.04 0.85
CA GLU A 80 17.09 45.36 1.24
C GLU A 80 15.88 45.23 2.22
N GLU A 81 15.44 46.36 2.82
CA GLU A 81 14.50 46.42 3.96
C GLU A 81 12.98 46.34 3.62
N GLY A 82 12.12 45.95 4.58
CA GLY A 82 10.65 45.90 4.38
C GLY A 82 9.76 45.52 5.59
N GLU A 83 9.40 46.49 6.41
CA GLU A 83 8.34 46.48 7.45
C GLU A 83 6.92 46.15 6.89
N ALA A 84 5.88 45.76 7.64
CA ALA A 84 5.69 45.21 9.01
C ALA A 84 4.20 44.76 9.16
N ASP A 85 3.75 44.43 10.39
CA ASP A 85 2.39 44.00 10.77
C ASP A 85 1.21 44.90 10.30
N ASP A 86 0.09 44.28 9.90
CA ASP A 86 -1.22 44.40 10.58
C ASP A 86 -2.29 43.45 9.96
N GLY A 87 -3.32 43.13 10.75
CA GLY A 87 -4.69 43.20 10.24
C GLY A 87 -5.33 42.00 9.53
N GLY A 88 -6.14 41.26 10.29
CA GLY A 88 -7.57 41.16 9.92
C GLY A 88 -8.04 40.00 9.03
N TYR A 89 -8.78 39.09 9.68
CA TYR A 89 -9.81 38.19 9.14
C TYR A 89 -10.64 38.70 7.93
N ILE A 90 -10.89 37.81 6.95
CA ILE A 90 -12.17 37.52 6.23
C ILE A 90 -11.88 36.47 5.12
N TRP A 91 -12.76 35.54 4.76
CA TRP A 91 -14.14 35.21 5.20
C TRP A 91 -14.39 33.70 5.09
#